data_AF-A0A6I1YV90-F1
#
_entry.id   AF-A0A6I1YV90-F1
#
_cell.length_a   1.000
_cell.length_b   1.000
_cell.length_c   1.000
_cell.angle_alpha   90.00
_cell.angle_beta   90.00
_cell.angle_gamma   90.00
#
_symmetry.space_group_name_H-M   'P 1'
#
loop_
_entity.id
_entity.type
_entity.pdbx_description
1 polymer ?
#
loop_
_entity_poly.entity_id
_entity_poly.type
_entity_poly.pdbx_seq_one_letter_code
_entity_poly.pdbx_strand_id
1 'polypeptide(L)' 'MKTLTASAHIEPDTTSRVNVFPSTNDDEAFVSLRIGGDGIDVAFLARAGTAEALRTLARAADEAARVLDQITADEQEGAA' A
#
# COMPACT_ATOMS: atom_id res chain seq x y z
N MET A 1 3.87 6.52 -22.18
CA MET A 1 3.95 6.20 -20.73
C MET A 1 2.91 7.03 -20.00
N LYS A 2 2.16 6.43 -19.07
CA LYS A 2 1.31 7.17 -18.13
C LYS A 2 2.00 7.08 -16.78
N THR A 3 2.67 8.14 -16.37
CA THR A 3 3.35 8.24 -15.07
C THR A 3 2.39 8.92 -14.09
N LEU A 4 2.07 8.23 -13.00
CA LEU A 4 1.38 8.80 -11.84
C LEU A 4 2.42 8.93 -10.73
N THR A 5 2.66 10.16 -10.28
CA THR A 5 3.48 10.42 -9.09
C THR A 5 2.55 10.99 -8.03
N ALA A 6 2.35 10.25 -6.96
CA ALA A 6 1.63 10.68 -5.78
C ALA A 6 2.57 10.53 -4.59
N SER A 7 2.69 11.58 -3.77
CA SER A 7 3.44 11.56 -2.52
C SER A 7 2.47 11.86 -1.38
N ALA A 8 2.42 10.98 -0.40
CA ALA A 8 1.63 11.12 0.81
C ALA A 8 2.45 10.62 2.00
N HIS A 9 2.24 11.22 3.17
CA HIS A 9 2.77 10.70 4.42
C HIS A 9 1.78 9.69 4.98
N ILE A 10 2.27 8.52 5.42
CA ILE A 10 1.46 7.51 6.10
C ILE A 10 1.67 7.73 7.60
N GLU A 11 0.58 8.04 8.31
CA GLU A 11 0.60 8.16 9.76
C GLU A 11 0.39 6.79 10.44
N PRO A 12 0.86 6.57 11.67
CA PRO A 12 0.75 5.27 12.36
C PRO A 12 -0.68 4.74 12.54
N ASP A 13 -1.70 5.60 12.50
CA ASP A 13 -3.11 5.27 12.60
C ASP A 13 -3.79 5.04 11.22
N THR A 14 -3.02 5.08 10.14
CA THR A 14 -3.52 4.81 8.79
C THR A 14 -4.12 3.41 8.71
N THR A 15 -5.36 3.32 8.21
CA THR A 15 -6.05 2.04 8.06
C THR A 15 -5.86 1.46 6.66
N SER A 16 -5.61 0.15 6.57
CA SER A 16 -5.64 -0.61 5.32
C SER A 16 -6.87 -1.51 5.24
N ARG A 17 -7.64 -1.44 4.16
CA ARG A 17 -8.85 -2.26 3.94
C ARG A 17 -8.82 -2.94 2.58
N VAL A 18 -9.20 -4.22 2.54
CA VAL A 18 -9.34 -5.00 1.31
C VAL A 18 -10.82 -5.28 1.08
N ASN A 19 -11.33 -4.89 -0.09
CA ASN A 19 -12.69 -5.17 -0.53
C ASN A 19 -12.67 -6.03 -1.79
N VAL A 20 -13.49 -7.07 -1.83
CA VAL A 20 -13.61 -7.97 -2.99
C VAL A 20 -14.87 -7.62 -3.77
N PHE A 21 -14.73 -7.42 -5.07
CA PHE A 21 -15.84 -7.14 -5.97
C PHE A 21 -16.01 -8.33 -6.92
N PRO A 22 -17.13 -9.07 -6.82
CA PRO A 22 -17.38 -10.20 -7.71
C PRO A 22 -17.63 -9.70 -9.13
N SER A 23 -17.40 -10.59 -10.11
CA SER A 23 -17.75 -10.34 -11.50
C SER A 23 -19.25 -10.12 -11.66
N THR A 24 -19.62 -9.17 -12.52
CA THR A 24 -21.01 -8.92 -12.94
C THR A 24 -21.15 -9.22 -14.43
N ASN A 25 -22.34 -9.02 -15.01
CA ASN A 25 -22.54 -9.18 -16.45
C ASN A 25 -21.74 -8.15 -17.27
N ASP A 26 -21.44 -6.99 -16.67
CA ASP A 26 -20.82 -5.86 -17.37
C ASP A 26 -19.36 -5.61 -16.96
N ASP A 27 -18.89 -6.21 -15.86
CA ASP A 27 -17.55 -5.97 -15.30
C ASP A 27 -16.85 -7.25 -14.78
N GLU A 28 -15.52 -7.30 -14.97
CA GLU A 28 -14.64 -8.34 -14.42
C GLU A 28 -14.48 -8.22 -12.90
N ALA A 29 -14.26 -9.35 -12.22
CA ALA A 29 -13.97 -9.37 -10.79
C ALA A 29 -12.64 -8.66 -10.47
N PHE A 30 -12.62 -7.90 -9.38
CA PHE A 30 -11.44 -7.20 -8.90
C PHE A 30 -11.40 -7.08 -7.38
N VAL A 31 -10.22 -6.76 -6.86
CA VAL A 31 -10.00 -6.42 -5.46
C VAL A 31 -9.59 -4.96 -5.37
N SER A 32 -10.15 -4.25 -4.39
CA SER A 32 -9.69 -2.91 -4.00
C SER A 32 -8.92 -2.99 -2.69
N LEU A 33 -7.65 -2.59 -2.71
CA LEU A 33 -6.86 -2.30 -1.51
C LEU A 33 -6.91 -0.78 -1.29
N ARG A 34 -7.47 -0.35 -0.16
CA ARG A 34 -7.52 1.06 0.26
C ARG A 34 -6.58 1.30 1.42
N ILE A 35 -5.78 2.36 1.34
CA ILE A 35 -4.87 2.83 2.39
C ILE A 35 -5.25 4.29 2.68
N GLY A 36 -5.67 4.59 3.90
CA GLY A 36 -6.07 5.95 4.29
C GLY A 36 -6.99 6.04 5.51
N GLY A 37 -7.38 7.26 5.83
CA GLY A 37 -8.27 7.66 6.92
C GLY A 37 -8.61 9.17 6.84
N ASP A 38 -9.84 9.54 7.23
CA ASP A 38 -10.34 10.91 7.50
C ASP A 38 -10.11 12.05 6.48
N GLY A 39 -9.61 11.79 5.27
CA GLY A 39 -9.55 12.83 4.22
C GLY A 39 -8.97 12.44 2.86
N ILE A 40 -8.06 11.46 2.79
CA ILE A 40 -7.45 10.98 1.54
C ILE A 40 -7.30 9.45 1.58
N ASP A 41 -7.75 8.79 0.53
CA ASP A 41 -7.58 7.34 0.32
C ASP A 41 -6.78 7.06 -0.94
N VAL A 42 -5.77 6.20 -0.83
CA VAL A 42 -5.12 5.56 -1.97
C VAL A 42 -5.80 4.22 -2.23
N ALA A 43 -6.38 4.04 -3.42
CA ALA A 43 -7.04 2.80 -3.82
C ALA A 43 -6.30 2.11 -4.97
N PHE A 44 -5.84 0.88 -4.72
CA PHE A 44 -5.32 -0.01 -5.76
C PHE A 44 -6.40 -0.96 -6.23
N LEU A 45 -6.70 -0.97 -7.53
CA LEU A 45 -7.66 -1.88 -8.15
C LEU A 45 -6.91 -2.98 -8.90
N ALA A 46 -7.01 -4.21 -8.42
CA ALA A 46 -6.34 -5.37 -8.98
C ALA A 46 -7.36 -6.35 -9.54
N ARG A 47 -7.25 -6.67 -10.83
CA ARG A 47 -8.14 -7.63 -11.51
C ARG A 47 -7.64 -9.05 -11.33
N ALA A 48 -8.48 -10.02 -11.68
CA ALA A 48 -8.04 -11.41 -11.77
C ALA A 48 -6.75 -11.53 -12.62
N GLY A 49 -5.80 -12.34 -12.16
CA GLY A 49 -4.49 -12.52 -12.82
C GLY A 49 -3.40 -11.51 -12.44
N THR A 50 -3.70 -10.43 -11.70
CA THR A 50 -2.68 -9.43 -11.31
C THR A 50 -2.19 -9.56 -9.86
N ALA A 51 -2.43 -10.71 -9.22
CA ALA A 51 -2.08 -10.93 -7.81
C ALA A 51 -0.58 -10.69 -7.51
N GLU A 52 0.31 -11.01 -8.47
CA GLU A 52 1.75 -10.83 -8.27
C GLU A 52 2.15 -9.36 -8.11
N ALA A 53 1.45 -8.43 -8.76
CA ALA A 53 1.71 -7.00 -8.57
C ALA A 53 1.47 -6.56 -7.12
N LEU A 54 0.41 -7.06 -6.48
CA LEU A 54 0.13 -6.80 -5.07
C LEU A 54 1.17 -7.45 -4.15
N ARG A 55 1.65 -8.66 -4.47
CA ARG A 55 2.72 -9.31 -3.71
C ARG A 55 4.04 -8.55 -3.78
N THR A 56 4.40 -8.05 -4.97
CA THR A 56 5.56 -7.20 -5.16
C THR A 56 5.44 -5.91 -4.35
N LEU A 57 4.27 -5.26 -4.37
CA LEU A 57 4.02 -4.08 -3.55
C LEU A 57 4.17 -4.37 -2.05
N ALA A 58 3.60 -5.48 -1.57
CA ALA A 58 3.70 -5.88 -0.17
C ALA A 58 5.15 -6.13 0.26
N ARG A 59 5.96 -6.79 -0.59
CA ARG A 59 7.39 -7.00 -0.32
C ARG A 59 8.16 -5.68 -0.24
N ALA A 60 7.91 -4.76 -1.16
CA ALA A 60 8.56 -3.44 -1.15
C ALA A 60 8.18 -2.63 0.09
N ALA A 61 6.92 -2.71 0.53
CA ALA A 61 6.46 -2.06 1.76
C ALA A 61 7.13 -2.66 3.02
N ASP A 62 7.24 -3.99 3.11
CA ASP A 62 7.94 -4.69 4.20
C ASP A 62 9.43 -4.34 4.25
N GLU A 63 10.09 -4.27 3.09
CA GLU A 63 11.49 -3.82 2.98
C GLU A 63 11.66 -2.38 3.47
N ALA A 64 10.80 -1.46 3.03
CA ALA A 64 10.83 -0.07 3.48
C ALA A 64 10.62 0.06 5.00
N ALA A 65 9.72 -0.74 5.58
CA ALA A 65 9.50 -0.75 7.03
C ALA A 65 10.77 -1.16 7.79
N ARG A 66 11.46 -2.22 7.35
CA ARG A 66 12.73 -2.65 7.97
C ARG A 66 13.82 -1.59 7.90
N VAL A 67 13.89 -0.85 6.79
CA VAL A 67 14.83 0.26 6.63
C VAL A 67 14.50 1.38 7.63
N LEU A 68 13.22 1.70 7.83
CA LEU A 68 12.79 2.69 8.82
C LEU A 68 13.13 2.25 10.25
N ASP A 69 12.95 0.96 10.57
CA ASP A 69 13.34 0.41 11.87
C ASP A 69 14.85 0.57 12.12
N GLN A 70 15.68 0.30 11.11
CA GLN A 70 17.13 0.47 11.18
C GLN A 70 17.52 1.94 11.39
N ILE A 71 16.95 2.86 10.60
CA ILE A 71 17.20 4.30 10.76
C ILE A 71 16.85 4.76 12.18
N THR A 72 15.72 4.30 12.71
CA THR A 72 15.28 4.64 14.07
C THR A 72 16.25 4.10 15.13
N ALA A 73 16.79 2.89 14.95
CA ALA A 73 17.77 2.31 15.85
C ALA A 73 19.11 3.08 15.83
N ASP A 74 19.61 3.42 14.64
CA ASP A 74 20.86 4.17 14.48
C ASP A 74 20.77 5.58 15.11
N GLU A 75 19.62 6.26 14.98
CA GLU A 75 19.37 7.55 15.62
C GLU A 75 19.39 7.48 17.15
N GLN A 76 18.96 6.36 17.73
CA GLN A 76 18.97 6.14 19.17
C GLN A 76 20.39 5.83 19.69
N GLU A 77 21.20 5.11 18.94
CA GLU A 77 22.61 4.82 19.31
C GLU A 77 23.50 6.07 19.20
N GLY A 78 23.26 6.96 18.23
CA GLY A 78 24.02 8.20 18.06
C GLY A 78 23.73 9.28 19.11
N ALA A 79 22.69 9.13 19.93
CA ALA A 79 22.30 10.06 20.99
C ALA A 79 22.86 9.69 22.39
N ALA A 80 23.61 8.59 22.50
CA ALA A 80 24.15 8.04 23.75
C ALA A 80 25.62 8.42 24.02
#